data_AF-A0A9P9GKJ3-F1
#
_entry.id   AF-A0A9P9GKJ3-F1
#
_cell.length_a   1.000
_cell.length_b   1.000
_cell.length_c   1.000
_cell.angle_alpha   90.00
_cell.angle_beta   90.00
_cell.angle_gamma   90.00
#
_symmetry.space_group_name_H-M   'P 1'
#
loop_
_entity.id
_entity.type
_entity.pdbx_description
1 polymer ?
#
loop_
_entity_poly.entity_id
_entity_poly.type
_entity_poly.pdbx_seq_one_letter_code
_entity_poly.pdbx_strand_id
1 'polypeptide(L)'
;MYPERPQSDADLVPLPQCDGPKLKAFDFQGPQQIEFLDYLGSGTHAIVFKVNIRGQIYALKLFRFTSDESWVSPADEASQDDLEALSAFYPYSEPFSCECRAFGRLQEAGHEELATKCYGYVLLDDAHENAMMNKFAHVPAHKLNFNYDGYHDDDEDDYYNDPNLRDMRSRFLCSDGSLPPLRGIVKEFGQSEEDLDNKGAKRLLRDIKHIQQLGITALDIACRQIISGKLSDFSTAVTVPHFVSNPEWNPHLTPDWKSDLELELFTLCYMDYRSFDLIVHDWNEEHKDEKKKQVKVRALPEGWPPERRRLRNTPARERLYTYVDPRNYKKYLPVTDRRGRIVKRKEALRRKPSLWYIECEAAPARRLKELEEIDGGIHWQYQNGHIAPLERE
;
A
#
# COMPACT_ATOMS: atom_id res chain seq x y z
N MET A 1 -11.58 4.15 -16.12
CA MET A 1 -10.42 4.28 -15.22
C MET A 1 -10.62 5.58 -14.46
N TYR A 2 -10.40 5.62 -13.14
CA TYR A 2 -10.81 6.72 -12.25
C TYR A 2 -12.35 6.88 -12.11
N PRO A 3 -12.85 7.29 -10.93
CA PRO A 3 -14.27 7.55 -10.76
C PRO A 3 -14.68 8.79 -11.56
N GLU A 4 -15.82 8.70 -12.25
CA GLU A 4 -16.47 9.86 -12.87
C GLU A 4 -16.81 10.90 -11.80
N ARG A 5 -16.99 12.16 -12.23
CA ARG A 5 -17.53 13.19 -11.34
C ARG A 5 -18.93 12.79 -10.87
N PRO A 6 -19.17 12.69 -9.55
CA PRO A 6 -20.48 12.32 -9.06
C PRO A 6 -21.48 13.43 -9.39
N GLN A 7 -22.62 13.07 -9.99
CA GLN A 7 -23.73 13.99 -10.24
C GLN A 7 -24.69 14.01 -9.03
N SER A 8 -24.64 12.98 -8.19
CA SER A 8 -25.43 12.82 -6.98
C SER A 8 -24.74 11.91 -5.97
N ASP A 9 -25.24 11.89 -4.73
CA ASP A 9 -24.77 10.97 -3.67
C ASP A 9 -24.91 9.49 -4.08
N ALA A 10 -25.82 9.16 -5.01
CA ALA A 10 -25.99 7.80 -5.50
C ALA A 10 -24.79 7.30 -6.33
N ASP A 11 -24.00 8.21 -6.89
CA ASP A 11 -22.81 7.90 -7.68
C ASP A 11 -21.60 7.56 -6.78
N LEU A 12 -21.69 7.84 -5.48
CA LEU A 12 -20.66 7.55 -4.48
C LEU A 12 -20.68 6.07 -4.04
N VAL A 13 -20.30 5.20 -4.96
CA VAL A 13 -20.20 3.75 -4.76
C VAL A 13 -18.86 3.32 -4.12
N PRO A 14 -18.81 2.27 -3.30
CA PRO A 14 -17.56 1.81 -2.69
C PRO A 14 -16.45 1.53 -3.73
N LEU A 15 -15.22 1.98 -3.49
CA LEU A 15 -14.09 1.88 -4.42
C LEU A 15 -12.98 0.95 -3.90
N PRO A 16 -12.17 0.33 -4.78
CA PRO A 16 -12.29 0.33 -6.24
C PRO A 16 -13.41 -0.61 -6.74
N GLN A 17 -13.85 -0.41 -7.98
CA GLN A 17 -14.89 -1.22 -8.64
C GLN A 17 -14.33 -2.52 -9.24
N CYS A 18 -13.66 -3.33 -8.40
CA CYS A 18 -13.15 -4.64 -8.78
C CYS A 18 -13.48 -5.70 -7.70
N ASP A 19 -13.08 -6.95 -7.93
CA ASP A 19 -13.29 -8.01 -6.95
C ASP A 19 -12.44 -7.81 -5.70
N GLY A 20 -13.06 -8.08 -4.55
CA GLY A 20 -12.41 -7.92 -3.25
C GLY A 20 -12.88 -6.72 -2.43
N PRO A 21 -12.06 -6.30 -1.44
CA PRO A 21 -12.43 -5.30 -0.46
C PRO A 21 -12.55 -3.91 -1.08
N LYS A 22 -13.48 -3.12 -0.54
CA LYS A 22 -13.80 -1.77 -1.02
C LYS A 22 -13.96 -0.81 0.14
N LEU A 23 -13.50 0.42 -0.05
CA LEU A 23 -13.68 1.52 0.86
C LEU A 23 -14.93 2.32 0.46
N LYS A 24 -15.77 2.66 1.44
CA LYS A 24 -16.95 3.50 1.21
C LYS A 24 -16.57 4.98 1.12
N ALA A 25 -17.44 5.78 0.51
CA ALA A 25 -17.31 7.24 0.56
C ALA A 25 -17.39 7.72 2.02
N PHE A 26 -16.67 8.80 2.31
CA PHE A 26 -16.76 9.50 3.58
C PHE A 26 -18.15 10.13 3.73
N ASP A 27 -18.83 9.86 4.83
CA ASP A 27 -20.14 10.42 5.13
C ASP A 27 -20.00 11.82 5.75
N PHE A 28 -20.25 12.86 4.94
CA PHE A 28 -20.27 14.23 5.40
C PHE A 28 -21.48 14.56 6.28
N GLN A 29 -22.52 13.71 6.33
CA GLN A 29 -23.80 13.97 7.01
C GLN A 29 -24.42 15.33 6.61
N GLY A 30 -24.34 15.64 5.32
CA GLY A 30 -24.70 16.92 4.75
C GLY A 30 -23.84 17.25 3.52
N PRO A 31 -23.86 18.52 3.05
CA PRO A 31 -23.03 18.94 1.94
C PRO A 31 -21.54 18.70 2.21
N GLN A 32 -20.78 18.40 1.15
CA GLN A 32 -19.33 18.27 1.21
C GLN A 32 -18.69 19.63 1.56
N GLN A 33 -18.44 19.86 2.84
CA GLN A 33 -17.78 21.06 3.37
C GLN A 33 -16.47 20.67 4.02
N ILE A 34 -15.37 21.15 3.44
CA ILE A 34 -14.00 20.89 3.90
C ILE A 34 -13.33 22.24 4.12
N GLU A 35 -12.90 22.48 5.36
CA GLU A 35 -12.05 23.63 5.69
C GLU A 35 -10.59 23.16 5.69
N PHE A 36 -9.80 23.63 4.74
CA PHE A 36 -8.36 23.35 4.66
C PHE A 36 -7.60 24.22 5.66
N LEU A 37 -6.91 23.57 6.60
CA LEU A 37 -6.23 24.25 7.70
C LEU A 37 -4.73 24.37 7.46
N ASP A 38 -4.07 23.26 7.11
CA ASP A 38 -2.62 23.19 7.02
C ASP A 38 -2.13 22.19 5.97
N TYR A 39 -0.95 22.44 5.41
CA TYR A 39 -0.23 21.52 4.54
C TYR A 39 0.70 20.68 5.42
N LEU A 40 0.57 19.34 5.37
CA LEU A 40 1.35 18.45 6.24
C LEU A 40 2.54 17.82 5.52
N GLY A 41 2.50 17.72 4.19
CA GLY A 41 3.59 17.15 3.40
C GLY A 41 3.12 16.57 2.08
N SER A 42 4.08 16.20 1.25
CA SER A 42 3.89 15.56 -0.04
C SER A 42 4.89 14.42 -0.20
N GLY A 43 4.51 13.40 -0.95
CA GLY A 43 5.42 12.37 -1.47
C GLY A 43 5.01 11.97 -2.88
N THR A 44 5.62 10.90 -3.40
CA THR A 44 5.40 10.38 -4.76
C THR A 44 3.92 10.24 -5.09
N HIS A 45 3.14 9.59 -4.22
CA HIS A 45 1.76 9.20 -4.51
C HIS A 45 0.71 10.24 -4.13
N ALA A 46 1.01 11.16 -3.19
CA ALA A 46 -0.03 11.97 -2.57
C ALA A 46 0.50 13.21 -1.85
N ILE A 47 -0.44 14.11 -1.55
CA ILE A 47 -0.26 15.30 -0.71
C ILE A 47 -1.23 15.20 0.46
N VAL A 48 -0.76 15.49 1.68
CA VAL A 48 -1.53 15.35 2.91
C VAL A 48 -1.82 16.73 3.51
N PHE A 49 -3.08 16.96 3.85
CA PHE A 49 -3.56 18.19 4.45
C PHE A 49 -4.22 17.93 5.80
N LYS A 50 -4.08 18.88 6.71
CA LYS A 50 -4.94 18.96 7.90
C LYS A 50 -6.22 19.68 7.50
N VAL A 51 -7.36 19.06 7.78
CA VAL A 51 -8.66 19.62 7.46
C VAL A 51 -9.60 19.58 8.65
N ASN A 52 -10.55 20.51 8.67
CA ASN A 52 -11.70 20.50 9.56
C ASN A 52 -12.95 20.15 8.74
N ILE A 53 -13.66 19.11 9.16
CA ILE A 53 -14.93 18.71 8.61
C ILE A 53 -15.92 18.62 9.77
N ARG A 54 -16.92 19.51 9.78
CA ARG A 54 -17.97 19.59 10.82
C ARG A 54 -17.43 19.72 12.25
N GLY A 55 -16.39 20.51 12.43
CA GLY A 55 -15.78 20.79 13.73
C GLY A 55 -14.80 19.71 14.22
N GLN A 56 -14.53 18.68 13.41
CA GLN A 56 -13.58 17.62 13.72
C GLN A 56 -12.36 17.71 12.80
N ILE A 57 -11.17 17.54 13.40
CA ILE A 57 -9.89 17.54 12.68
C ILE A 57 -9.61 16.17 12.09
N TYR A 58 -9.19 16.16 10.83
CA TYR A 58 -8.79 14.98 10.07
C TYR A 58 -7.48 15.23 9.31
N ALA A 59 -6.82 14.14 8.91
CA ALA A 59 -5.82 14.15 7.85
C ALA A 59 -6.51 13.76 6.54
N LEU A 60 -6.41 14.61 5.52
CA LEU A 60 -6.90 14.36 4.17
C LEU A 60 -5.70 14.09 3.25
N LYS A 61 -5.54 12.84 2.81
CA LYS A 61 -4.53 12.44 1.82
C LYS A 61 -5.17 12.53 0.44
N LEU A 62 -4.72 13.45 -0.40
CA LEU A 62 -5.14 13.61 -1.79
C LEU A 62 -4.10 12.98 -2.72
N PHE A 63 -4.55 12.09 -3.60
CA PHE A 63 -3.66 11.31 -4.46
C PHE A 63 -3.34 12.04 -5.76
N ARG A 64 -2.07 11.94 -6.17
CA ARG A 64 -1.58 12.40 -7.46
C ARG A 64 -2.04 11.44 -8.55
N PHE A 65 -2.06 11.92 -9.78
CA PHE A 65 -2.08 11.11 -10.98
C PHE A 65 -0.63 10.78 -11.30
N THR A 66 -0.19 9.62 -10.79
CA THR A 66 1.21 9.20 -10.86
C THR A 66 1.54 8.61 -12.22
N SER A 67 2.80 8.70 -12.65
CA SER A 67 3.34 7.96 -13.81
C SER A 67 3.08 6.47 -13.63
N ASP A 68 2.93 5.77 -14.75
CA ASP A 68 2.79 4.32 -14.75
C ASP A 68 4.05 3.63 -14.20
N GLU A 69 5.19 4.32 -14.17
CA GLU A 69 6.45 3.85 -13.57
C GLU A 69 6.44 3.84 -12.03
N SER A 70 5.57 4.62 -11.40
CA SER A 70 5.50 4.75 -9.94
C SER A 70 4.62 3.69 -9.26
N TRP A 71 4.08 2.74 -10.01
CA TRP A 71 3.27 1.64 -9.48
C TRP A 71 3.32 0.42 -10.42
N VAL A 72 2.81 -0.73 -9.96
CA VAL A 72 2.86 -1.97 -10.76
C VAL A 72 1.93 -1.89 -11.97
N SER A 73 2.51 -1.64 -13.14
CA SER A 73 1.82 -1.41 -14.42
C SER A 73 2.42 -2.28 -15.55
N PRO A 74 1.83 -2.29 -16.77
CA PRO A 74 2.43 -2.94 -17.93
C PRO A 74 3.82 -2.36 -18.25
N ALA A 75 4.82 -3.24 -18.39
CA ALA A 75 6.22 -2.87 -18.63
C ALA A 75 6.54 -2.59 -20.11
N ASP A 76 5.71 -3.07 -21.04
CA ASP A 76 5.90 -2.86 -22.47
C ASP A 76 5.54 -1.41 -22.86
N GLU A 77 6.47 -0.71 -23.51
CA GLU A 77 6.31 0.68 -23.98
C GLU A 77 5.08 0.83 -24.89
N ALA A 78 4.75 -0.18 -25.71
CA ALA A 78 3.56 -0.13 -26.56
C ALA A 78 2.24 -0.21 -25.77
N SER A 79 2.30 -0.75 -24.54
CA SER A 79 1.17 -0.90 -23.63
C SER A 79 1.02 0.27 -22.66
N GLN A 80 2.03 1.16 -22.56
CA GLN A 80 1.96 2.32 -21.66
C GLN A 80 0.84 3.29 -22.06
N ASP A 81 0.51 3.41 -23.34
CA ASP A 81 -0.63 4.22 -23.83
C ASP A 81 -1.91 3.40 -24.10
N ASP A 82 -1.89 2.10 -23.78
CA ASP A 82 -3.08 1.25 -23.87
C ASP A 82 -3.96 1.44 -22.62
N LEU A 83 -5.02 2.23 -22.79
CA LEU A 83 -6.02 2.48 -21.75
C LEU A 83 -6.74 1.21 -21.29
N GLU A 84 -6.87 0.18 -22.14
CA GLU A 84 -7.45 -1.10 -21.74
C GLU A 84 -6.51 -1.83 -20.78
N ALA A 85 -5.23 -1.93 -21.15
CA ALA A 85 -4.19 -2.54 -20.32
C ALA A 85 -4.10 -1.83 -18.96
N LEU A 86 -3.94 -0.51 -18.94
CA LEU A 86 -3.89 0.27 -17.70
C LEU A 86 -5.17 0.10 -16.86
N SER A 87 -6.34 -0.01 -17.50
CA SER A 87 -7.62 -0.19 -16.80
C SER A 87 -7.70 -1.52 -16.07
N ALA A 88 -6.99 -2.55 -16.54
CA ALA A 88 -6.93 -3.85 -15.89
C ALA A 88 -6.09 -3.81 -14.60
N PHE A 89 -4.98 -3.06 -14.57
CA PHE A 89 -4.09 -2.96 -13.41
C PHE A 89 -4.57 -1.94 -12.38
N TYR A 90 -5.14 -0.82 -12.82
CA TYR A 90 -5.52 0.31 -11.98
C TYR A 90 -6.28 -0.08 -10.69
N PRO A 91 -7.32 -0.94 -10.73
CA PRO A 91 -8.07 -1.29 -9.53
C PRO A 91 -7.28 -2.07 -8.47
N TYR A 92 -6.09 -2.58 -8.81
CA TYR A 92 -5.29 -3.47 -7.97
C TYR A 92 -3.95 -2.88 -7.56
N SER A 93 -3.34 -2.03 -8.40
CA SER A 93 -1.97 -1.55 -8.24
C SER A 93 -1.83 -0.03 -8.09
N GLU A 94 -2.81 0.76 -8.55
CA GLU A 94 -2.69 2.22 -8.49
C GLU A 94 -2.82 2.71 -7.02
N PRO A 95 -2.02 3.72 -6.60
CA PRO A 95 -1.90 4.08 -5.19
C PRO A 95 -3.19 4.34 -4.41
N PHE A 96 -4.15 5.06 -5.00
CA PHE A 96 -5.45 5.30 -4.36
C PHE A 96 -6.25 3.99 -4.24
N SER A 97 -6.22 3.15 -5.26
CA SER A 97 -6.91 1.86 -5.29
C SER A 97 -6.32 0.87 -4.28
N CYS A 98 -4.98 0.77 -4.19
CA CYS A 98 -4.28 -0.02 -3.17
C CYS A 98 -4.74 0.33 -1.76
N GLU A 99 -4.73 1.63 -1.46
CA GLU A 99 -5.07 2.12 -0.13
C GLU A 99 -6.56 1.93 0.20
N CYS A 100 -7.45 2.13 -0.79
CA CYS A 100 -8.87 1.81 -0.65
C CYS A 100 -9.09 0.32 -0.36
N ARG A 101 -8.38 -0.59 -1.04
CA ARG A 101 -8.51 -2.03 -0.81
C ARG A 101 -8.01 -2.43 0.56
N ALA A 102 -6.87 -1.89 1.02
CA ALA A 102 -6.31 -2.18 2.32
C ALA A 102 -7.24 -1.73 3.47
N PHE A 103 -7.68 -0.46 3.46
CA PHE A 103 -8.62 0.01 4.47
C PHE A 103 -10.00 -0.65 4.36
N GLY A 104 -10.47 -0.91 3.14
CA GLY A 104 -11.67 -1.69 2.89
C GLY A 104 -11.59 -3.08 3.52
N ARG A 105 -10.43 -3.74 3.45
CA ARG A 105 -10.20 -5.05 4.08
C ARG A 105 -10.24 -4.97 5.60
N LEU A 106 -9.63 -3.94 6.19
CA LEU A 106 -9.65 -3.71 7.63
C LEU A 106 -11.07 -3.49 8.15
N GLN A 107 -11.86 -2.63 7.49
CA GLN A 107 -13.28 -2.39 7.80
C GLN A 107 -14.12 -3.67 7.64
N GLU A 108 -13.93 -4.37 6.51
CA GLU A 108 -14.66 -5.59 6.19
C GLU A 108 -14.41 -6.71 7.23
N ALA A 109 -13.17 -6.87 7.66
CA ALA A 109 -12.79 -7.85 8.66
C ALA A 109 -13.18 -7.42 10.09
N GLY A 110 -13.31 -6.11 10.33
CA GLY A 110 -13.55 -5.52 11.65
C GLY A 110 -12.28 -5.45 12.49
N HIS A 111 -11.17 -5.09 11.84
CA HIS A 111 -9.83 -4.97 12.41
C HIS A 111 -9.20 -3.59 12.18
N GLU A 112 -10.04 -2.55 12.16
CA GLU A 112 -9.63 -1.15 11.98
C GLU A 112 -8.64 -0.68 13.07
N GLU A 113 -8.58 -1.37 14.21
CA GLU A 113 -7.63 -1.05 15.28
C GLU A 113 -6.15 -1.26 14.89
N LEU A 114 -5.88 -2.06 13.85
CA LEU A 114 -4.52 -2.39 13.40
C LEU A 114 -3.83 -1.24 12.64
N ALA A 115 -4.59 -0.24 12.18
CA ALA A 115 -4.10 0.91 11.42
C ALA A 115 -4.70 2.22 11.93
N THR A 116 -4.18 3.34 11.45
CA THR A 116 -4.82 4.65 11.62
C THR A 116 -6.25 4.58 11.08
N LYS A 117 -7.23 5.10 11.82
CA LYS A 117 -8.63 4.97 11.43
C LYS A 117 -8.87 5.67 10.09
N CYS A 118 -9.49 4.95 9.16
CA CYS A 118 -9.90 5.46 7.85
C CYS A 118 -11.42 5.61 7.82
N TYR A 119 -11.90 6.80 7.47
CA TYR A 119 -13.32 7.15 7.52
C TYR A 119 -14.02 7.02 6.17
N GLY A 120 -13.25 6.93 5.07
CA GLY A 120 -13.78 6.79 3.72
C GLY A 120 -12.99 7.59 2.70
N TYR A 121 -13.31 7.37 1.43
CA TYR A 121 -12.75 8.17 0.34
C TYR A 121 -13.59 9.44 0.08
N VAL A 122 -12.98 10.44 -0.54
CA VAL A 122 -13.64 11.67 -1.02
C VAL A 122 -13.23 11.95 -2.46
N LEU A 123 -14.11 12.61 -3.21
CA LEU A 123 -13.82 13.12 -4.54
C LEU A 123 -14.01 14.64 -4.49
N LEU A 124 -12.96 15.40 -4.79
CA LEU A 124 -13.04 16.86 -4.80
C LEU A 124 -13.58 17.34 -6.14
N ASP A 125 -14.57 18.21 -6.08
CA ASP A 125 -15.01 18.99 -7.24
C ASP A 125 -14.05 20.17 -7.49
N ASP A 126 -14.31 20.91 -8.58
CA ASP A 126 -13.47 22.04 -8.95
C ASP A 126 -13.52 23.16 -7.91
N ALA A 127 -14.61 23.32 -7.17
CA ALA A 127 -14.71 24.35 -6.15
C ALA A 127 -13.82 24.01 -4.94
N HIS A 128 -13.82 22.75 -4.49
CA HIS A 128 -12.91 22.30 -3.42
C HIS A 128 -11.45 22.34 -3.86
N GLU A 129 -11.14 21.89 -5.08
CA GLU A 129 -9.79 21.94 -5.63
C GLU A 129 -9.29 23.39 -5.70
N ASN A 130 -10.08 24.31 -6.28
CA ASN A 130 -9.72 25.73 -6.35
C ASN A 130 -9.57 26.36 -4.96
N ALA A 131 -10.44 26.03 -4.00
CA ALA A 131 -10.33 26.53 -2.63
C ALA A 131 -9.02 26.08 -1.97
N MET A 132 -8.64 24.82 -2.16
CA MET A 132 -7.38 24.25 -1.65
C MET A 132 -6.17 24.90 -2.32
N MET A 133 -6.14 24.97 -3.66
CA MET A 133 -5.03 25.58 -4.41
C MET A 133 -4.83 27.05 -4.02
N ASN A 134 -5.91 27.82 -3.87
CA ASN A 134 -5.83 29.21 -3.43
C ASN A 134 -5.32 29.36 -2.00
N LYS A 135 -5.76 28.49 -1.08
CA LYS A 135 -5.32 28.51 0.33
C LYS A 135 -3.82 28.27 0.46
N PHE A 136 -3.27 27.38 -0.36
CA PHE A 136 -1.88 26.95 -0.31
C PHE A 136 -1.03 27.47 -1.47
N ALA A 137 -1.42 28.57 -2.12
CA ALA A 137 -0.67 29.17 -3.23
C ALA A 137 0.78 29.61 -2.88
N HIS A 138 1.13 29.62 -1.59
CA HIS A 138 2.49 29.88 -1.10
C HIS A 138 3.37 28.62 -1.06
N VAL A 139 2.79 27.43 -1.16
CA VAL A 139 3.52 26.16 -1.25
C VAL A 139 4.16 26.08 -2.65
N PRO A 140 5.43 25.66 -2.78
CA PRO A 140 6.07 25.49 -4.08
C PRO A 140 5.23 24.64 -5.03
N ALA A 141 5.13 25.06 -6.29
CA ALA A 141 4.21 24.48 -7.28
C ALA A 141 4.42 22.97 -7.48
N HIS A 142 5.67 22.49 -7.44
CA HIS A 142 5.99 21.07 -7.57
C HIS A 142 5.47 20.22 -6.38
N LYS A 143 5.49 20.80 -5.17
CA LYS A 143 4.96 20.17 -3.95
C LYS A 143 3.43 20.16 -3.92
N LEU A 144 2.78 21.07 -4.65
CA LEU A 144 1.33 21.18 -4.79
C LEU A 144 0.81 20.76 -6.19
N ASN A 145 1.50 19.84 -6.87
CA ASN A 145 1.07 19.32 -8.17
C ASN A 145 0.30 17.99 -8.01
N PHE A 146 -0.75 17.78 -8.80
CA PHE A 146 -1.51 16.53 -8.83
C PHE A 146 -1.40 15.75 -10.13
N ASN A 147 -0.76 16.28 -11.16
CA ASN A 147 -0.78 15.74 -12.53
C ASN A 147 0.40 14.81 -12.85
N TYR A 148 1.37 14.67 -11.95
CA TYR A 148 2.54 13.80 -12.13
C TYR A 148 3.18 13.42 -10.78
N ASP A 149 4.18 12.53 -10.85
CA ASP A 149 4.96 12.04 -9.71
C ASP A 149 5.76 13.13 -9.02
N GLY A 150 5.67 13.18 -7.69
CA GLY A 150 6.38 14.20 -6.90
C GLY A 150 7.83 13.84 -6.53
N TYR A 151 8.46 12.84 -7.13
CA TYR A 151 9.71 12.29 -6.59
C TYR A 151 10.96 12.93 -7.19
N HIS A 152 11.37 14.05 -6.61
CA HIS A 152 12.78 14.44 -6.51
C HIS A 152 12.97 15.15 -5.16
N ASP A 153 13.67 14.50 -4.23
CA ASP A 153 14.00 15.04 -2.89
C ASP A 153 14.88 16.30 -2.97
N ASP A 154 15.54 16.52 -4.11
CA ASP A 154 16.59 17.53 -4.25
C ASP A 154 16.10 18.94 -4.60
N ASP A 155 14.78 19.21 -4.59
CA ASP A 155 14.21 20.52 -4.97
C ASP A 155 14.80 21.06 -6.30
N GLU A 156 15.22 20.19 -7.21
CA GLU A 156 15.73 20.58 -8.52
C GLU A 156 14.54 20.95 -9.41
N ASP A 157 14.29 22.26 -9.53
CA ASP A 157 13.29 22.85 -10.43
C ASP A 157 13.40 22.33 -11.87
N ASP A 158 14.57 21.84 -12.28
CA ASP A 158 14.85 21.37 -13.64
C ASP A 158 14.00 20.17 -14.07
N TYR A 159 13.69 19.22 -13.18
CA TYR A 159 12.81 18.08 -13.52
C TYR A 159 11.39 18.53 -13.84
N TYR A 160 10.86 19.47 -13.04
CA TYR A 160 9.50 19.98 -13.21
C TYR A 160 9.36 20.96 -14.38
N ASN A 161 10.48 21.40 -14.95
CA ASN A 161 10.55 22.20 -16.17
C ASN A 161 10.80 21.34 -17.42
N ASP A 162 10.87 20.01 -17.31
CA ASP A 162 11.01 19.13 -18.48
C ASP A 162 9.79 19.29 -19.41
N PRO A 163 9.96 19.78 -20.65
CA PRO A 163 8.86 19.90 -21.61
C PRO A 163 8.25 18.54 -22.01
N ASN A 164 8.91 17.43 -21.68
CA ASN A 164 8.43 16.07 -21.93
C ASN A 164 7.66 15.49 -20.73
N LEU A 165 7.58 16.20 -19.60
CA LEU A 165 6.84 15.75 -18.43
C LEU A 165 5.36 15.57 -18.80
N ARG A 166 4.88 14.33 -18.72
CA ARG A 166 3.53 13.97 -19.16
C ARG A 166 2.50 14.39 -18.11
N ASP A 167 1.45 15.10 -18.53
CA ASP A 167 0.27 15.32 -17.69
C ASP A 167 -0.56 14.04 -17.63
N MET A 168 -0.38 13.28 -16.54
CA MET A 168 -1.03 11.99 -16.34
C MET A 168 -2.53 12.14 -16.08
N ARG A 169 -2.98 13.25 -15.48
CA ARG A 169 -4.40 13.48 -15.20
C ARG A 169 -5.20 13.63 -16.48
N SER A 170 -4.63 14.34 -17.47
CA SER A 170 -5.27 14.58 -18.76
C SER A 170 -5.50 13.33 -19.61
N ARG A 171 -4.80 12.22 -19.33
CA ARG A 171 -4.95 10.94 -20.04
C ARG A 171 -6.28 10.23 -19.72
N PHE A 172 -6.92 10.62 -18.61
CA PHE A 172 -8.07 9.92 -18.06
C PHE A 172 -9.29 10.85 -17.92
N LEU A 173 -9.63 11.53 -19.00
CA LEU A 173 -10.80 12.42 -19.04
C LEU A 173 -12.08 11.67 -18.68
N CYS A 174 -12.97 12.37 -17.97
CA CYS A 174 -14.33 11.92 -17.76
C CYS A 174 -15.09 11.79 -19.09
N SER A 175 -16.22 11.10 -19.03
CA SER A 175 -17.10 10.88 -20.18
C SER A 175 -17.56 12.17 -20.90
N ASP A 176 -17.56 13.30 -20.20
CA ASP A 176 -17.89 14.63 -20.72
C ASP A 176 -16.68 15.43 -21.23
N GLY A 177 -15.48 14.85 -21.19
CA GLY A 177 -14.21 15.47 -21.58
C GLY A 177 -13.57 16.34 -20.49
N SER A 178 -14.15 16.43 -19.30
CA SER A 178 -13.55 17.14 -18.17
C SER A 178 -12.44 16.34 -17.50
N LEU A 179 -11.57 17.02 -16.73
CA LEU A 179 -10.57 16.33 -15.91
C LEU A 179 -11.26 15.53 -14.79
N PRO A 180 -10.74 14.34 -14.45
CA PRO A 180 -11.26 13.55 -13.33
C PRO A 180 -11.10 14.30 -11.99
N PRO A 181 -11.97 14.06 -11.00
CA PRO A 181 -11.88 14.72 -9.69
C PRO A 181 -10.60 14.31 -8.95
N LEU A 182 -10.08 15.18 -8.08
CA LEU A 182 -9.01 14.75 -7.15
C LEU A 182 -9.57 13.74 -6.17
N ARG A 183 -8.85 12.64 -5.98
CA ARG A 183 -9.26 11.52 -5.13
C ARG A 183 -8.56 11.63 -3.80
N GLY A 184 -9.30 11.44 -2.72
CA GLY A 184 -8.76 11.55 -1.38
C GLY A 184 -9.23 10.47 -0.43
N ILE A 185 -8.50 10.29 0.67
CA ILE A 185 -8.91 9.45 1.80
C ILE A 185 -8.86 10.30 3.08
N VAL A 186 -9.97 10.27 3.83
CA VAL A 186 -10.09 10.94 5.12
C VAL A 186 -9.67 9.98 6.23
N LYS A 187 -8.65 10.38 7.00
CA LYS A 187 -8.06 9.58 8.07
C LYS A 187 -8.10 10.33 9.40
N GLU A 188 -7.97 9.57 10.47
CA GLU A 188 -7.70 10.11 11.79
C GLU A 188 -6.43 10.96 11.76
N PHE A 189 -6.55 12.19 12.24
CA PHE A 189 -5.41 13.06 12.43
C PHE A 189 -4.66 12.60 13.69
N GLY A 190 -3.38 12.27 13.53
CA GLY A 190 -2.53 11.83 14.62
C GLY A 190 -1.17 12.52 14.56
N GLN A 191 -0.36 12.23 15.57
CA GLN A 191 1.03 12.69 15.64
C GLN A 191 1.96 11.58 15.14
N SER A 192 3.04 11.97 14.46
CA SER A 192 4.17 11.06 14.20
C SER A 192 4.68 10.53 15.54
N GLU A 193 4.94 9.21 15.63
CA GLU A 193 5.50 8.64 16.86
C GLU A 193 6.97 9.06 16.97
N GLU A 194 7.33 9.82 18.00
CA GLU A 194 8.71 10.29 18.22
C GLU A 194 9.60 9.23 18.86
N ASP A 195 9.02 8.20 19.50
CA ASP A 195 9.76 7.20 20.28
C ASP A 195 9.39 5.75 19.93
N LEU A 196 10.35 4.98 19.41
CA LEU A 196 10.23 3.53 19.25
C LEU A 196 10.86 2.78 20.43
N ASP A 197 10.05 2.36 21.39
CA ASP A 197 10.53 1.49 22.48
C ASP A 197 10.32 -0.01 22.18
N ASN A 198 10.83 -0.89 23.06
CA ASN A 198 10.68 -2.34 22.90
C ASN A 198 9.21 -2.81 22.92
N LYS A 199 8.30 -2.04 23.52
CA LYS A 199 6.87 -2.37 23.58
C LYS A 199 6.18 -1.96 22.28
N GLY A 200 6.50 -0.78 21.75
CA GLY A 200 6.09 -0.27 20.44
C GLY A 200 6.57 -1.18 19.32
N ALA A 201 7.85 -1.55 19.31
CA ALA A 201 8.39 -2.48 18.32
C ALA A 201 7.71 -3.87 18.35
N LYS A 202 7.43 -4.41 19.55
CA LYS A 202 6.66 -5.68 19.67
C LYS A 202 5.21 -5.54 19.19
N ARG A 203 4.59 -4.39 19.42
CA ARG A 203 3.23 -4.07 18.97
C ARG A 203 3.20 -3.99 17.44
N LEU A 204 4.09 -3.20 16.85
CA LEU A 204 4.22 -3.03 15.40
C LEU A 204 4.46 -4.38 14.70
N LEU A 205 5.42 -5.18 15.16
CA LEU A 205 5.67 -6.50 14.56
C LEU A 205 4.48 -7.45 14.67
N ARG A 206 3.71 -7.39 15.77
CA ARG A 206 2.48 -8.16 15.91
C ARG A 206 1.43 -7.67 14.90
N ASP A 207 1.29 -6.36 14.74
CA ASP A 207 0.28 -5.76 13.88
C ASP A 207 0.59 -6.02 12.40
N ILE A 208 1.86 -5.99 11.97
CA ILE A 208 2.31 -6.45 10.65
C ILE A 208 1.84 -7.89 10.37
N LYS A 209 2.06 -8.82 11.31
CA LYS A 209 1.63 -10.23 11.19
C LYS A 209 0.10 -10.36 11.13
N HIS A 210 -0.62 -9.51 11.84
CA HIS A 210 -2.08 -9.50 11.84
C HIS A 210 -2.63 -8.95 10.52
N ILE A 211 -2.03 -7.89 9.99
CA ILE A 211 -2.38 -7.28 8.70
C ILE A 211 -2.11 -8.25 7.54
N GLN A 212 -0.96 -8.94 7.52
CA GLN A 212 -0.71 -9.99 6.52
C GLN A 212 -1.70 -11.16 6.63
N GLN A 213 -2.16 -11.51 7.82
CA GLN A 213 -3.20 -12.54 7.99
C GLN A 213 -4.55 -12.11 7.42
N LEU A 214 -4.78 -10.81 7.24
CA LEU A 214 -5.94 -10.26 6.54
C LEU A 214 -5.76 -10.22 5.01
N GLY A 215 -4.64 -10.74 4.51
CA GLY A 215 -4.32 -10.77 3.08
C GLY A 215 -3.77 -9.44 2.56
N ILE A 216 -3.15 -8.62 3.41
CA ILE A 216 -2.56 -7.31 3.03
C ILE A 216 -1.04 -7.36 3.26
N THR A 217 -0.25 -7.10 2.23
CA THR A 217 1.23 -7.12 2.28
C THR A 217 1.81 -5.89 1.56
N ALA A 218 3.13 -5.71 1.58
CA ALA A 218 3.81 -4.55 0.97
C ALA A 218 3.36 -3.25 1.66
N LEU A 219 3.59 -3.19 2.96
CA LEU A 219 3.00 -2.23 3.89
C LEU A 219 3.76 -0.90 3.99
N ASP A 220 4.74 -0.65 3.11
CA ASP A 220 5.63 0.52 3.15
C ASP A 220 6.13 0.84 4.57
N ILE A 221 6.73 -0.16 5.23
CA ILE A 221 7.13 -0.05 6.63
C ILE A 221 8.29 0.95 6.75
N ALA A 222 7.99 2.18 7.16
CA ALA A 222 8.96 3.22 7.48
C ALA A 222 8.51 4.06 8.70
N CYS A 223 9.43 4.66 9.44
CA CYS A 223 9.12 5.50 10.62
C CYS A 223 8.10 6.60 10.30
N ARG A 224 8.26 7.26 9.13
CA ARG A 224 7.35 8.31 8.64
C ARG A 224 5.89 7.84 8.46
N GLN A 225 5.67 6.54 8.31
CA GLN A 225 4.35 5.93 8.11
C GLN A 225 3.71 5.42 9.41
N ILE A 226 4.35 5.65 10.55
CA ILE A 226 3.84 5.27 11.87
C ILE A 226 3.23 6.50 12.55
N ILE A 227 1.90 6.56 12.56
CA ILE A 227 1.13 7.65 13.16
C ILE A 227 0.45 7.13 14.41
N SER A 228 0.78 7.75 15.55
CA SER A 228 0.23 7.37 16.87
C SER A 228 0.38 5.87 17.16
N GLY A 229 1.52 5.29 16.74
CA GLY A 229 1.86 3.90 16.96
C GLY A 229 1.17 2.87 16.07
N LYS A 230 0.60 3.31 14.95
CA LYS A 230 -0.07 2.47 13.95
C LYS A 230 0.39 2.81 12.53
N LEU A 231 0.28 1.84 11.62
CA LEU A 231 0.52 2.06 10.20
C LEU A 231 -0.57 2.98 9.61
N SER A 232 -0.16 3.94 8.78
CA SER A 232 -1.07 4.89 8.17
C SER A 232 -1.12 4.87 6.64
N ASP A 233 -0.08 4.37 5.97
CA ASP A 233 0.03 4.39 4.50
C ASP A 233 -0.07 2.97 3.94
N PHE A 234 -0.90 2.80 2.92
CA PHE A 234 -1.07 1.54 2.19
C PHE A 234 -1.11 1.77 0.67
N SER A 235 -0.48 2.85 0.20
CA SER A 235 -0.48 3.22 -1.22
C SER A 235 0.27 2.22 -2.12
N THR A 236 1.11 1.35 -1.56
CA THR A 236 1.79 0.26 -2.29
C THR A 236 1.26 -1.12 -1.93
N ALA A 237 0.23 -1.20 -1.08
CA ALA A 237 -0.17 -2.45 -0.47
C ALA A 237 -0.87 -3.40 -1.47
N VAL A 238 -0.37 -4.63 -1.52
CA VAL A 238 -1.03 -5.72 -2.25
C VAL A 238 -2.08 -6.36 -1.33
N THR A 239 -3.35 -6.32 -1.75
CA THR A 239 -4.48 -6.85 -0.99
C THR A 239 -5.21 -7.97 -1.73
N VAL A 240 -5.25 -9.17 -1.13
CA VAL A 240 -5.95 -10.35 -1.66
C VAL A 240 -7.47 -10.05 -1.77
N PRO A 241 -8.12 -10.38 -2.90
CA PRO A 241 -7.55 -11.07 -4.06
C PRO A 241 -6.83 -10.12 -5.04
N HIS A 242 -5.70 -10.53 -5.59
CA HIS A 242 -4.82 -9.73 -6.46
C HIS A 242 -4.25 -10.63 -7.56
N PHE A 243 -3.91 -10.09 -8.73
CA PHE A 243 -3.40 -10.90 -9.86
C PHE A 243 -2.12 -11.68 -9.48
N VAL A 244 -1.28 -11.14 -8.61
CA VAL A 244 -0.10 -11.86 -8.06
C VAL A 244 -0.45 -12.98 -7.08
N SER A 245 -1.56 -12.86 -6.34
CA SER A 245 -1.99 -13.84 -5.33
C SER A 245 -3.01 -14.85 -5.82
N ASN A 246 -3.60 -14.60 -7.00
CA ASN A 246 -4.68 -15.36 -7.60
C ASN A 246 -4.31 -15.78 -9.04
N PRO A 247 -3.28 -16.63 -9.21
CA PRO A 247 -2.84 -17.08 -10.53
C PRO A 247 -3.95 -17.82 -11.31
N GLU A 248 -4.97 -18.34 -10.63
CA GLU A 248 -6.14 -18.95 -11.26
C GLU A 248 -6.98 -17.99 -12.11
N TRP A 249 -6.80 -16.68 -11.97
CA TRP A 249 -7.47 -15.67 -12.80
C TRP A 249 -6.98 -15.63 -14.24
N ASN A 250 -5.78 -16.14 -14.49
CA ASN A 250 -5.22 -16.27 -15.83
C ASN A 250 -5.02 -17.76 -16.16
N PRO A 251 -5.91 -18.37 -16.97
CA PRO A 251 -5.84 -19.78 -17.30
C PRO A 251 -4.64 -20.14 -18.20
N HIS A 252 -3.97 -19.14 -18.78
CA HIS A 252 -2.84 -19.31 -19.69
C HIS A 252 -1.50 -19.34 -18.95
N LEU A 253 -1.47 -19.22 -17.62
CA LEU A 253 -0.20 -19.21 -16.90
C LEU A 253 0.50 -20.58 -16.90
N THR A 254 1.76 -20.58 -17.33
CA THR A 254 2.65 -21.74 -17.24
C THR A 254 2.96 -22.09 -15.77
N PRO A 255 3.42 -23.31 -15.47
CA PRO A 255 3.89 -23.67 -14.13
C PRO A 255 5.02 -22.77 -13.62
N ASP A 256 5.92 -22.33 -14.51
CA ASP A 256 7.05 -21.48 -14.16
C ASP A 256 6.57 -20.08 -13.75
N TRP A 257 5.67 -19.46 -14.53
CA TRP A 257 5.06 -18.19 -14.14
C TRP A 257 4.30 -18.28 -12.81
N LYS A 258 3.59 -19.38 -12.54
CA LYS A 258 2.93 -19.58 -11.24
C LYS A 258 3.93 -19.61 -10.09
N SER A 259 5.10 -20.20 -10.32
CA SER A 259 6.20 -20.24 -9.34
C SER A 259 6.82 -18.86 -9.14
N ASP A 260 6.98 -18.09 -10.22
CA ASP A 260 7.46 -16.70 -10.16
C ASP A 260 6.49 -15.80 -9.37
N LEU A 261 5.18 -15.90 -9.64
CA LEU A 261 4.15 -15.16 -8.90
C LEU A 261 4.16 -15.52 -7.40
N GLU A 262 4.36 -16.80 -7.08
CA GLU A 262 4.49 -17.24 -5.69
C GLU A 262 5.73 -16.63 -5.02
N LEU A 263 6.87 -16.61 -5.72
CA LEU A 263 8.11 -16.01 -5.24
C LEU A 263 8.01 -14.49 -5.08
N GLU A 264 7.33 -13.81 -6.01
CA GLU A 264 7.08 -12.37 -5.96
C GLU A 264 6.26 -12.02 -4.71
N LEU A 265 5.12 -12.68 -4.51
CA LEU A 265 4.29 -12.48 -3.33
C LEU A 265 5.03 -12.81 -2.03
N PHE A 266 5.83 -13.87 -2.04
CA PHE A 266 6.68 -14.23 -0.90
C PHE A 266 7.66 -13.10 -0.57
N THR A 267 8.28 -12.53 -1.59
CA THR A 267 9.24 -11.43 -1.46
C THR A 267 8.57 -10.19 -0.87
N LEU A 268 7.39 -9.81 -1.36
CA LEU A 268 6.61 -8.70 -0.80
C LEU A 268 6.30 -8.91 0.69
N CYS A 269 5.92 -10.13 1.10
CA CYS A 269 5.68 -10.44 2.51
C CYS A 269 6.95 -10.41 3.35
N TYR A 270 8.07 -10.89 2.80
CA TYR A 270 9.36 -10.93 3.47
C TYR A 270 9.93 -9.52 3.68
N MET A 271 9.75 -8.62 2.69
CA MET A 271 10.19 -7.23 2.76
C MET A 271 9.53 -6.46 3.90
N ASP A 272 8.24 -6.69 4.22
CA ASP A 272 7.61 -6.03 5.38
C ASP A 272 8.36 -6.31 6.71
N TYR A 273 8.85 -7.54 6.90
CA TYR A 273 9.63 -7.92 8.08
C TYR A 273 11.06 -7.37 8.03
N ARG A 274 11.62 -7.28 6.82
CA ARG A 274 12.94 -6.70 6.60
C ARG A 274 12.95 -5.21 6.91
N SER A 275 11.99 -4.47 6.37
CA SER A 275 11.78 -3.05 6.63
C SER A 275 11.49 -2.76 8.11
N PHE A 276 10.82 -3.67 8.82
CA PHE A 276 10.72 -3.58 10.29
C PHE A 276 12.10 -3.66 10.97
N ASP A 277 12.96 -4.60 10.56
CA ASP A 277 14.31 -4.74 11.13
C ASP A 277 15.21 -3.54 10.76
N LEU A 278 15.02 -2.93 9.59
CA LEU A 278 15.64 -1.66 9.18
C LEU A 278 15.26 -0.51 10.11
N ILE A 279 13.96 -0.28 10.35
CA ILE A 279 13.49 0.74 11.30
C ILE A 279 14.13 0.57 12.70
N VAL A 280 14.20 -0.67 13.19
CA VAL A 280 14.82 -0.95 14.50
C VAL A 280 16.32 -0.65 14.48
N HIS A 281 17.00 -0.93 13.36
CA HIS A 281 18.41 -0.61 13.19
C HIS A 281 18.65 0.90 13.19
N ASP A 282 17.94 1.65 12.33
CA ASP A 282 18.09 3.09 12.19
C ASP A 282 17.84 3.81 13.51
N TRP A 283 16.75 3.42 14.21
CA TRP A 283 16.46 3.92 15.56
C TRP A 283 17.63 3.70 16.53
N ASN A 284 18.23 2.51 16.52
CA ASN A 284 19.33 2.18 17.41
C ASN A 284 20.62 2.92 17.06
N GLU A 285 20.88 3.20 15.78
CA GLU A 285 22.03 3.99 15.33
C GLU A 285 21.88 5.47 15.69
N GLU A 286 20.69 6.05 15.49
CA GLU A 286 20.36 7.41 15.94
C GLU A 286 20.52 7.55 17.46
N HIS A 287 20.25 6.49 18.22
CA HIS A 287 20.31 6.45 19.68
C HIS A 287 21.48 5.62 20.23
N LYS A 288 22.58 5.50 19.49
CA LYS A 288 23.72 4.61 19.84
C LYS A 288 24.33 4.88 21.21
N ASP A 289 24.32 6.15 21.65
CA ASP A 289 24.88 6.56 22.94
C ASP A 289 23.88 6.39 24.11
N GLU A 290 22.60 6.16 23.81
CA GLU A 290 21.52 6.03 24.78
C GLU A 290 21.14 4.56 25.03
N LYS A 291 21.99 3.82 25.76
CA LYS A 291 21.79 2.38 26.03
C LYS A 291 20.38 1.98 26.52
N LYS A 292 19.64 2.88 27.17
CA LYS A 292 18.28 2.64 27.67
C LYS A 292 17.21 2.70 26.57
N LYS A 293 17.47 3.40 25.45
CA LYS A 293 16.57 3.52 24.30
C LYS A 293 16.75 2.41 23.25
N GLN A 294 17.76 1.56 23.43
CA GLN A 294 18.07 0.48 22.50
C GLN A 294 16.93 -0.56 22.43
N VAL A 295 16.44 -0.80 21.22
CA VAL A 295 15.40 -1.78 20.87
C VAL A 295 16.05 -3.11 20.50
N LYS A 296 15.58 -4.20 21.12
CA LYS A 296 16.14 -5.56 20.93
C LYS A 296 15.23 -6.49 20.13
N VAL A 297 14.10 -5.98 19.65
CA VAL A 297 13.11 -6.74 18.90
C VAL A 297 13.64 -6.97 17.50
N ARG A 298 13.49 -8.18 16.96
CA ARG A 298 13.81 -8.51 15.57
C ARG A 298 12.67 -9.30 14.97
N ALA A 299 12.36 -9.04 13.70
CA ALA A 299 11.42 -9.82 12.92
C ALA A 299 12.10 -11.06 12.35
N LEU A 300 13.27 -10.91 11.73
CA LEU A 300 14.01 -12.00 11.09
C LEU A 300 15.18 -12.47 11.98
N PRO A 301 15.55 -13.76 11.91
CA PRO A 301 16.66 -14.32 12.71
C PRO A 301 17.99 -13.59 12.54
N GLU A 302 18.28 -13.14 11.32
CA GLU A 302 19.48 -12.40 10.94
C GLU A 302 19.49 -10.95 11.45
N GLY A 303 18.32 -10.34 11.67
CA GLY A 303 18.16 -8.91 11.88
C GLY A 303 18.72 -8.06 10.73
N TRP A 304 18.97 -6.79 11.02
CA TRP A 304 19.69 -5.88 10.11
C TRP A 304 20.74 -5.02 10.87
N PRO A 305 21.94 -4.80 10.28
CA PRO A 305 22.48 -5.55 9.15
C PRO A 305 22.68 -7.03 9.53
N PRO A 306 22.69 -7.97 8.57
CA PRO A 306 22.83 -9.40 8.88
C PRO A 306 24.13 -9.65 9.63
N GLU A 307 24.05 -10.21 10.84
CA GLU A 307 25.25 -10.45 11.65
C GLU A 307 26.19 -11.44 10.95
N ARG A 308 27.38 -10.98 10.56
CA ARG A 308 28.40 -11.80 9.87
C ARG A 308 28.94 -12.98 10.71
N ARG A 309 28.70 -13.02 12.03
CA ARG A 309 29.33 -14.00 12.94
C ARG A 309 28.36 -15.08 13.43
N ARG A 310 28.61 -16.29 12.94
CA ARG A 310 28.23 -17.61 13.52
C ARG A 310 26.75 -17.99 13.52
N LEU A 311 26.15 -18.04 12.33
CA LEU A 311 25.14 -19.07 12.08
C LEU A 311 25.90 -20.41 11.92
N ARG A 312 25.79 -21.31 12.90
CA ARG A 312 26.28 -22.70 12.74
C ARG A 312 25.63 -23.29 11.47
N ASN A 313 26.39 -24.05 10.66
CA ASN A 313 25.90 -24.76 9.48
C ASN A 313 24.61 -25.53 9.80
N THR A 314 23.47 -24.93 9.46
CA THR A 314 22.16 -25.52 9.63
C THR A 314 21.38 -25.32 8.33
N PRO A 315 20.58 -26.30 7.90
CA PRO A 315 19.71 -26.20 6.72
C PRO A 315 18.78 -24.97 6.73
N ALA A 316 18.60 -24.33 7.89
CA ALA A 316 17.92 -23.05 8.06
C ALA A 316 18.58 -21.87 7.31
N ARG A 317 19.81 -22.02 6.80
CA ARG A 317 20.46 -20.99 5.97
C ARG A 317 19.89 -20.92 4.55
N GLU A 318 19.45 -22.05 4.00
CA GLU A 318 18.99 -22.19 2.60
C GLU A 318 17.48 -21.95 2.46
N ARG A 319 16.72 -22.16 3.54
CA ARG A 319 15.27 -21.93 3.53
C ARG A 319 14.92 -20.53 3.98
N LEU A 320 14.24 -19.79 3.11
CA LEU A 320 13.56 -18.56 3.47
C LEU A 320 12.19 -18.88 4.05
N TYR A 321 11.75 -18.07 5.00
CA TYR A 321 10.38 -18.11 5.48
C TYR A 321 9.85 -16.71 5.74
N THR A 322 8.53 -16.59 5.62
CA THR A 322 7.76 -15.46 6.15
C THR A 322 6.75 -15.99 7.17
N TYR A 323 6.23 -15.11 8.01
CA TYR A 323 5.32 -15.52 9.09
C TYR A 323 3.91 -15.82 8.62
N VAL A 324 3.51 -15.34 7.44
CA VAL A 324 2.14 -15.44 6.94
C VAL A 324 2.16 -15.66 5.44
N ASP A 325 1.35 -16.61 4.97
CA ASP A 325 0.94 -16.67 3.57
C ASP A 325 -0.42 -15.95 3.43
N PRO A 326 -0.46 -14.76 2.80
CA PRO A 326 -1.67 -13.94 2.71
C PRO A 326 -2.78 -14.60 1.86
N ARG A 327 -2.44 -15.56 0.98
CA ARG A 327 -3.42 -16.30 0.16
C ARG A 327 -4.35 -17.16 1.01
N ASN A 328 -3.92 -17.50 2.22
CA ASN A 328 -4.74 -18.26 3.16
C ASN A 328 -5.84 -17.45 3.83
N TYR A 329 -5.91 -16.13 3.60
CA TYR A 329 -6.98 -15.30 4.15
C TYR A 329 -8.36 -15.83 3.73
N LYS A 330 -9.19 -16.14 4.73
CA LYS A 330 -10.60 -16.48 4.53
C LYS A 330 -11.45 -15.64 5.45
N LYS A 331 -12.28 -14.78 4.87
CA LYS A 331 -13.22 -13.92 5.63
C LYS A 331 -14.07 -14.71 6.63
N TYR A 332 -14.53 -15.90 6.23
CA TYR A 332 -15.33 -16.78 7.06
C TYR A 332 -14.86 -18.22 6.95
N LEU A 333 -14.78 -18.89 8.10
CA LEU A 333 -14.58 -20.33 8.17
C LEU A 333 -15.92 -21.03 8.41
N PRO A 334 -16.20 -22.14 7.70
CA PRO A 334 -17.34 -22.99 8.02
C PRO A 334 -17.04 -23.71 9.34
N VAL A 335 -17.94 -23.58 10.32
CA VAL A 335 -17.86 -24.24 11.62
C VAL A 335 -19.18 -24.94 11.91
N THR A 336 -19.14 -26.17 12.37
CA THR A 336 -20.34 -26.88 12.79
C THR A 336 -20.75 -26.41 14.19
N ASP A 337 -21.97 -25.87 14.32
CA ASP A 337 -22.53 -25.47 15.61
C ASP A 337 -22.92 -26.70 16.46
N ARG A 338 -23.32 -26.46 17.71
CA ARG A 338 -23.74 -27.54 18.64
C ARG A 338 -24.97 -28.34 18.15
N ARG A 339 -25.65 -27.89 17.10
CA ARG A 339 -26.83 -28.53 16.50
C ARG A 339 -26.48 -29.23 15.17
N GLY A 340 -25.20 -29.34 14.82
CA GLY A 340 -24.76 -29.98 13.59
C GLY A 340 -24.88 -29.11 12.33
N ARG A 341 -25.17 -27.80 12.46
CA ARG A 341 -25.32 -26.90 11.31
C ARG A 341 -24.02 -26.20 10.98
N ILE A 342 -23.68 -26.07 9.71
CA ILE A 342 -22.55 -25.27 9.26
C ILE A 342 -22.92 -23.79 9.39
N VAL A 343 -22.22 -23.07 10.26
CA VAL A 343 -22.31 -21.62 10.45
C VAL A 343 -20.99 -20.95 10.03
N LYS A 344 -21.07 -19.71 9.55
CA LYS A 344 -19.90 -18.90 9.22
C LYS A 344 -19.39 -18.21 10.47
N ARG A 345 -18.15 -18.47 10.86
CA ARG A 345 -17.47 -17.73 11.93
C ARG A 345 -16.35 -16.88 11.33
N LYS A 346 -16.21 -15.63 11.80
CA LYS A 346 -15.04 -14.81 11.47
C LYS A 346 -13.78 -15.54 11.91
N GLU A 347 -12.79 -15.61 11.02
CA GLU A 347 -11.48 -16.17 11.36
C GLU A 347 -10.79 -15.27 12.40
N ALA A 348 -10.25 -15.88 13.45
CA ALA A 348 -9.50 -15.16 14.46
C ALA A 348 -8.04 -15.03 14.05
N LEU A 349 -7.48 -13.83 14.16
CA LEU A 349 -6.06 -13.60 13.90
C LEU A 349 -5.21 -14.36 14.91
N ARG A 350 -4.26 -15.15 14.40
CA ARG A 350 -3.38 -15.99 15.21
C ARG A 350 -2.20 -15.16 15.67
N ARG A 351 -1.87 -15.29 16.96
CA ARG A 351 -0.64 -14.73 17.52
C ARG A 351 0.63 -15.36 16.94
N LYS A 352 0.53 -16.61 16.51
CA LYS A 352 1.60 -17.40 15.86
C LYS A 352 1.03 -18.06 14.61
N PRO A 353 0.96 -17.34 13.49
CA PRO A 353 0.55 -17.90 12.21
C PRO A 353 1.52 -19.01 11.76
N SER A 354 1.07 -19.85 10.83
CA SER A 354 1.92 -20.88 10.23
C SER A 354 2.97 -20.21 9.35
N LEU A 355 4.23 -20.62 9.50
CA LEU A 355 5.30 -20.13 8.65
C LEU A 355 5.07 -20.57 7.21
N TRP A 356 5.27 -19.66 6.27
CA TRP A 356 5.29 -19.94 4.85
C TRP A 356 6.75 -20.06 4.43
N TYR A 357 7.09 -21.19 3.83
CA TYR A 357 8.42 -21.48 3.31
C TYR A 357 8.37 -21.47 1.80
N ILE A 358 9.44 -20.97 1.18
CA ILE A 358 9.68 -21.14 -0.24
C ILE A 358 11.00 -21.89 -0.44
N GLU A 359 11.01 -22.80 -1.41
CA GLU A 359 12.23 -23.42 -1.88
C GLU A 359 12.75 -22.57 -3.05
N CYS A 360 13.92 -21.99 -2.88
CA CYS A 360 14.57 -21.20 -3.91
C CYS A 360 16.07 -21.53 -3.94
N GLU A 361 16.72 -21.26 -5.07
CA GLU A 361 18.16 -21.43 -5.18
C GLU A 361 18.92 -20.55 -4.17
N ALA A 362 20.15 -20.97 -3.83
CA ALA A 362 20.95 -20.30 -2.81
C ALA A 362 21.27 -18.84 -3.16
N ALA A 363 21.42 -18.50 -4.45
CA ALA A 363 21.74 -17.15 -4.89
C ALA A 363 20.57 -16.16 -4.70
N PRO A 364 19.33 -16.42 -5.18
CA PRO A 364 18.15 -15.64 -4.82
C PRO A 364 17.93 -15.54 -3.30
N ALA A 365 18.07 -16.65 -2.57
CA ALA A 365 17.92 -16.65 -1.11
C ALA A 365 18.92 -15.69 -0.43
N ARG A 366 20.16 -15.68 -0.91
CA ARG A 366 21.22 -14.81 -0.41
C ARG A 366 20.96 -13.35 -0.77
N ARG A 367 20.53 -13.07 -2.01
CA ARG A 367 20.17 -11.72 -2.48
C ARG A 367 19.07 -11.12 -1.58
N LEU A 368 18.01 -11.89 -1.30
CA LEU A 368 16.93 -11.48 -0.40
C LEU A 368 17.41 -11.14 1.02
N LYS A 369 18.46 -11.82 1.51
CA LYS A 369 19.02 -11.60 2.84
C LYS A 369 20.03 -10.47 2.93
N GLU A 370 20.64 -10.06 1.82
CA GLU A 370 21.73 -9.08 1.80
C GLU A 370 21.29 -7.69 1.35
N LEU A 371 20.23 -7.59 0.54
CA LEU A 371 19.75 -6.30 0.03
C LEU A 371 18.90 -5.54 1.07
N GLU A 372 19.01 -4.22 1.03
CA GLU A 372 18.19 -3.28 1.80
C GLU A 372 16.82 -3.10 1.15
N GLU A 373 16.82 -2.90 -0.16
CA GLU A 373 15.63 -2.83 -1.02
C GLU A 373 15.71 -3.86 -2.15
N ILE A 374 14.56 -4.39 -2.54
CA ILE A 374 14.43 -5.38 -3.59
C ILE A 374 13.26 -4.96 -4.45
N ASP A 375 13.55 -4.49 -5.66
CA ASP A 375 12.53 -4.22 -6.65
C ASP A 375 11.78 -5.50 -6.98
N GLY A 376 10.48 -5.34 -7.27
CA GLY A 376 9.65 -6.43 -7.77
C GLY A 376 10.32 -7.07 -8.98
N GLY A 377 10.42 -8.40 -8.97
CA GLY A 377 11.17 -9.12 -9.98
C GLY A 377 10.42 -9.24 -11.30
N ILE A 378 9.10 -9.13 -11.27
CA ILE A 378 8.24 -9.41 -12.42
C ILE A 378 7.93 -8.12 -13.17
N HIS A 379 8.33 -8.08 -14.44
CA HIS A 379 7.75 -7.17 -15.41
C HIS A 379 6.40 -7.73 -15.85
N TRP A 380 5.40 -6.87 -16.00
CA TRP A 380 4.03 -7.29 -16.29
C TRP A 380 3.61 -6.89 -17.69
N GLN A 381 2.66 -7.61 -18.25
CA GLN A 381 2.00 -7.28 -19.52
C GLN A 381 0.50 -7.56 -19.40
N TYR A 382 -0.27 -6.91 -20.27
CA TYR A 382 -1.68 -7.24 -20.49
C TYR A 382 -1.82 -7.92 -21.85
N GLN A 383 -2.22 -9.18 -21.86
CA GLN A 383 -2.33 -9.95 -23.10
C GLN A 383 -3.58 -10.81 -23.07
N ASN A 384 -4.35 -10.77 -24.17
CA ASN A 384 -5.56 -11.58 -24.36
C ASN A 384 -6.59 -11.42 -23.23
N GLY A 385 -6.73 -10.21 -22.68
CA GLY A 385 -7.68 -9.94 -21.59
C GLY A 385 -7.18 -10.31 -20.20
N HIS A 386 -5.90 -10.66 -20.04
CA HIS A 386 -5.32 -11.11 -18.78
C HIS A 386 -4.02 -10.38 -18.44
N ILE A 387 -3.83 -10.09 -17.15
CA ILE A 387 -2.54 -9.69 -16.59
C ILE A 387 -1.64 -10.93 -16.52
N ALA A 388 -0.41 -10.82 -17.01
CA ALA A 388 0.58 -11.88 -17.01
C ALA A 388 2.00 -11.33 -16.77
N PRO A 389 2.93 -12.17 -16.28
CA PRO A 389 4.35 -11.87 -16.38
C PRO A 389 4.77 -11.67 -17.84
N LEU A 390 5.68 -10.73 -18.07
CA LEU A 390 6.40 -10.55 -19.33
C LEU A 390 7.54 -11.56 -19.37
N GLU A 391 7.69 -12.28 -20.48
CA GLU A 391 8.81 -13.22 -20.65
C GLU A 391 10.14 -12.47 -20.57
N ARG A 392 11.08 -13.00 -19.76
CA ARG A 392 12.46 -12.50 -19.76
C ARG A 392 13.17 -13.15 -20.95
N GLU A 393 13.71 -12.32 -21.85
CA GLU A 393 14.55 -12.78 -22.98
C GLU A 393 15.81 -13.53 -22.55
#